data_AF-A0AAU7B0E0-F1
#
_entry.id   AF-A0AAU7B0E0-F1
#
_cell.length_a   1.000
_cell.length_b   1.000
_cell.length_c   1.000
_cell.angle_alpha   90.00
_cell.angle_beta   90.00
_cell.angle_gamma   90.00
#
_symmetry.space_group_name_H-M   'P 1'
#
loop_
_entity.id
_entity.type
_entity.pdbx_description
1 polymer ?
#
loop_
_entity_poly.entity_id
_entity_poly.type
_entity_poly.pdbx_seq_one_letter_code
_entity_poly.pdbx_strand_id
1 'polypeptide(L)'
;MADLLRTRATAVWGVLVLATLLSWWLGTDHGFDDPDAAGALVLAVAFAKLRYVGLDFMEIRDAPRWLRAIFEGWVATVATAVVVMFLVA
;
A
#
# COMPACT_ATOMS: atom_id res chain seq x y z
N MET A 1 21.12 -4.74 19.34
CA MET A 1 19.79 -4.11 19.19
C MET A 1 19.73 -3.15 18.00
N ALA A 2 20.66 -2.19 17.85
CA ALA A 2 20.65 -1.22 16.74
C ALA A 2 20.73 -1.85 15.33
N ASP A 3 21.38 -3.01 15.18
CA ASP A 3 21.44 -3.72 13.90
C ASP A 3 20.08 -4.22 13.39
N LEU A 4 19.12 -4.50 14.29
CA LEU A 4 17.76 -4.91 13.89
C LEU A 4 17.00 -3.77 13.20
N LEU A 5 17.33 -2.51 13.50
CA LEU A 5 16.74 -1.33 12.85
C LEU A 5 17.26 -1.11 11.43
N ARG A 6 18.37 -1.75 11.05
CA ARG A 6 19.01 -1.57 9.73
C ARG A 6 18.56 -2.61 8.71
N THR A 7 17.79 -3.63 9.13
CA THR A 7 17.23 -4.61 8.21
C THR A 7 16.14 -3.95 7.37
N ARG A 8 16.12 -4.28 6.07
CA ARG A 8 15.13 -3.77 5.12
C ARG A 8 13.69 -4.00 5.59
N ALA A 9 13.42 -5.16 6.18
CA ALA A 9 12.11 -5.50 6.75
C ALA A 9 11.67 -4.48 7.81
N THR A 10 12.58 -4.01 8.65
CA THR A 10 12.30 -3.03 9.71
C THR A 10 12.05 -1.63 9.13
N ALA A 11 12.77 -1.26 8.08
CA ALA A 11 12.51 -0.01 7.35
C ALA A 11 11.13 -0.05 6.68
N VAL A 12 10.78 -1.15 6.01
CA VAL A 12 9.48 -1.33 5.35
C VAL A 12 8.36 -1.36 6.39
N TRP A 13 8.57 -2.01 7.52
CA TRP A 13 7.65 -1.96 8.66
C TRP A 13 7.39 -0.52 9.11
N GLY A 14 8.43 0.30 9.26
CA GLY A 14 8.29 1.73 9.60
C GLY A 14 7.46 2.50 8.56
N VAL A 15 7.69 2.25 7.28
CA VAL A 15 6.89 2.83 6.18
C VAL A 15 5.42 2.40 6.29
N LEU A 16 5.14 1.14 6.60
CA LEU A 16 3.78 0.62 6.75
C LEU A 16 3.05 1.23 7.97
N VAL A 17 3.77 1.46 9.07
CA VAL A 17 3.25 2.15 10.26
C VAL A 17 2.88 3.59 9.89
N LEU A 18 3.79 4.33 9.25
CA LEU A 18 3.52 5.70 8.79
C LEU A 18 2.35 5.76 7.81
N ALA A 19 2.28 4.83 6.86
CA ALA A 19 1.15 4.71 5.94
C ALA A 19 -0.17 4.42 6.67
N THR A 20 -0.14 3.78 7.83
CA THR A 20 -1.33 3.52 8.67
C THR A 20 -1.77 4.75 9.43
N LEU A 21 -0.82 5.49 10.00
CA LEU A 21 -1.10 6.77 10.64
C LEU A 21 -1.65 7.79 9.64
N LEU A 22 -1.06 7.86 8.44
CA LEU A 22 -1.54 8.70 7.35
C LEU A 22 -2.96 8.31 6.93
N SER A 23 -3.23 7.03 6.66
CA SER A 23 -4.59 6.59 6.28
C SER A 23 -5.62 6.87 7.38
N TRP A 24 -5.23 6.76 8.64
CA TRP A 24 -6.12 7.06 9.77
C TRP A 24 -6.41 8.56 9.86
N TRP A 25 -5.38 9.40 9.76
CA TRP A 25 -5.52 10.85 9.77
C TRP A 25 -6.40 11.36 8.62
N LEU A 26 -6.21 10.79 7.41
CA LEU A 26 -7.03 11.06 6.23
C LEU A 26 -8.49 10.64 6.41
N GLY A 27 -8.75 9.56 7.14
CA GLY A 27 -10.10 9.06 7.40
C GLY A 27 -10.84 9.80 8.52
N THR A 28 -10.14 10.52 9.39
CA THR A 28 -10.73 11.18 10.58
C THR A 28 -11.33 12.57 10.31
N ASP A 29 -11.87 12.84 9.12
CA ASP A 29 -12.62 14.08 8.82
C ASP A 29 -11.79 15.39 8.90
N HIS A 30 -10.46 15.30 8.77
CA HIS A 30 -9.56 16.45 8.81
C HIS A 30 -8.98 16.74 7.42
N GLY A 31 -9.68 17.56 6.63
CA GLY A 31 -9.03 18.44 5.64
C GLY A 31 -9.25 18.19 4.15
N PHE A 32 -10.18 17.31 3.74
CA PHE A 32 -10.59 17.22 2.34
C PHE A 32 -12.03 17.71 2.19
N ASP A 33 -12.22 18.79 1.42
CA ASP A 33 -13.54 19.27 1.02
C ASP A 33 -14.23 18.30 0.03
N ASP A 34 -13.48 17.34 -0.51
CA ASP A 34 -13.91 16.33 -1.48
C ASP A 34 -13.79 14.90 -0.91
N PRO A 35 -14.92 14.25 -0.57
CA PRO A 35 -14.96 12.87 -0.05
C PRO A 35 -14.39 11.82 -1.02
N ASP A 36 -14.52 12.04 -2.33
CA ASP A 36 -14.07 11.09 -3.35
C ASP A 36 -12.55 11.11 -3.44
N ALA A 37 -11.95 12.30 -3.34
CA ALA A 37 -10.51 12.46 -3.28
C ALA A 37 -9.91 11.77 -2.04
N ALA A 38 -10.54 11.92 -0.87
CA ALA A 38 -10.11 11.28 0.36
C ALA A 38 -10.18 9.75 0.26
N GLY A 39 -11.29 9.20 -0.25
CA GLY A 39 -11.47 7.76 -0.43
C GLY A 39 -10.48 7.15 -1.43
N ALA A 40 -10.26 7.82 -2.58
CA ALA A 40 -9.28 7.39 -3.57
C ALA A 40 -7.85 7.39 -3.01
N LEU A 41 -7.50 8.38 -2.17
CA LEU A 41 -6.20 8.45 -1.50
C LEU A 41 -6.02 7.31 -0.49
N VAL A 42 -7.05 7.01 0.31
CA VAL A 42 -7.04 5.88 1.25
C VAL A 42 -6.84 4.56 0.50
N LEU A 43 -7.54 4.36 -0.62
CA LEU A 43 -7.36 3.19 -1.48
C LEU A 43 -5.93 3.11 -2.04
N ALA A 44 -5.38 4.22 -2.53
CA ALA A 44 -4.00 4.27 -3.02
C ALA A 44 -2.99 3.87 -1.92
N VAL A 45 -3.17 4.37 -0.69
CA VAL A 45 -2.34 3.99 0.47
C VAL A 45 -2.51 2.51 0.79
N ALA A 46 -3.71 1.96 0.72
CA ALA A 46 -3.96 0.53 0.96
C ALA A 46 -3.25 -0.38 -0.05
N PHE A 47 -3.33 -0.07 -1.35
CA PHE A 47 -2.64 -0.85 -2.38
C PHE A 47 -1.12 -0.67 -2.34
N ALA A 48 -0.63 0.51 -1.98
CA ALA A 48 0.79 0.71 -1.73
C ALA A 48 1.30 -0.20 -0.59
N LYS A 49 0.57 -0.28 0.53
CA LYS A 49 0.88 -1.22 1.63
C LYS A 49 0.89 -2.66 1.15
N LEU A 50 -0.14 -3.07 0.40
CA LEU A 50 -0.26 -4.44 -0.12
C LEU A 50 0.95 -4.81 -0.97
N ARG A 51 1.42 -3.89 -1.83
CA ARG A 51 2.64 -4.09 -2.63
C ARG A 51 3.88 -4.26 -1.75
N TYR A 52 4.06 -3.44 -0.71
CA TYR A 52 5.19 -3.56 0.21
C TYR A 52 5.14 -4.86 1.02
N VAL A 53 3.96 -5.29 1.46
CA VAL A 53 3.78 -6.56 2.17
C VAL A 53 4.14 -7.74 1.26
N GLY A 54 3.63 -7.80 0.03
CA GLY A 54 4.01 -8.87 -0.90
C GLY A 54 5.50 -8.82 -1.27
N LEU A 55 6.00 -7.61 -1.49
CA LEU A 55 7.41 -7.24 -1.72
C LEU A 55 8.39 -7.88 -0.74
N ASP A 56 8.18 -7.53 0.52
CA ASP A 56 9.17 -7.62 1.58
C ASP A 56 8.83 -8.67 2.63
N PHE A 57 7.55 -8.99 2.85
CA PHE A 57 7.12 -9.98 3.85
C PHE A 57 6.75 -11.33 3.26
N MET A 58 6.29 -11.38 2.00
CA MET A 58 6.05 -12.64 1.28
C MET A 58 7.25 -13.07 0.43
N GLU A 59 8.38 -12.37 0.54
CA GLU A 59 9.63 -12.63 -0.19
C GLU A 59 9.47 -12.72 -1.73
N ILE A 60 8.39 -12.14 -2.29
CA ILE A 60 8.13 -12.15 -3.75
C ILE A 60 9.20 -11.36 -4.50
N ARG A 61 9.96 -10.50 -3.80
CA ARG A 61 11.10 -9.81 -4.42
C ARG A 61 12.18 -10.77 -4.91
N ASP A 62 12.47 -11.82 -4.15
CA ASP A 62 13.53 -12.79 -4.44
C ASP A 62 12.99 -13.97 -5.27
N ALA A 63 11.67 -14.01 -5.49
CA ALA A 63 11.01 -14.94 -6.39
C ALA A 63 11.43 -14.73 -7.87
N PRO A 64 11.30 -15.76 -8.73
CA PRO A 64 11.59 -15.62 -10.15
C PRO A 64 10.75 -14.51 -10.79
N ARG A 65 11.37 -13.77 -11.73
CA ARG A 65 10.82 -12.51 -12.29
C ARG A 65 9.40 -12.62 -12.83
N TRP A 66 9.00 -13.78 -13.36
CA TRP A 66 7.66 -14.00 -13.89
C TRP A 66 6.60 -13.98 -12.77
N LEU A 67 6.89 -14.56 -11.61
CA LEU A 67 5.98 -14.61 -10.47
C LEU A 67 5.79 -13.23 -9.86
N ARG A 68 6.90 -12.48 -9.76
CA ARG A 68 6.87 -11.07 -9.37
C ARG A 68 6.05 -10.22 -10.34
N ALA A 69 6.20 -10.42 -11.65
CA ALA A 69 5.42 -9.70 -12.66
C ALA A 69 3.92 -10.01 -12.57
N ILE A 70 3.55 -11.28 -12.34
CA ILE A 70 2.16 -11.68 -12.11
C ILE A 70 1.61 -11.00 -10.86
N PHE A 71 2.35 -11.01 -9.75
CA PHE A 71 1.94 -10.34 -8.53
C PHE A 71 1.74 -8.84 -8.73
N GLU A 72 2.75 -8.13 -9.27
CA GLU A 72 2.64 -6.69 -9.52
C GLU A 72 1.52 -6.36 -10.51
N GLY A 73 1.32 -7.17 -11.53
CA GLY A 73 0.22 -7.02 -12.49
C GLY A 73 -1.15 -7.25 -11.84
N TRP A 74 -1.28 -8.25 -10.97
CA TRP A 74 -2.50 -8.49 -10.20
C TRP A 74 -2.81 -7.32 -9.26
N VAL A 75 -1.81 -6.82 -8.53
CA VAL A 75 -1.97 -5.64 -7.66
C VAL A 75 -2.44 -4.44 -8.45
N ALA A 76 -1.81 -4.13 -9.59
CA ALA A 76 -2.18 -3.00 -10.44
C ALA A 76 -3.61 -3.15 -11.00
N THR A 77 -3.99 -4.37 -11.42
CA THR A 77 -5.31 -4.66 -11.96
C THR A 77 -6.40 -4.47 -10.91
N VAL A 78 -6.22 -5.06 -9.72
CA VAL A 78 -7.20 -4.96 -8.64
C VAL A 78 -7.27 -3.54 -8.09
N ALA A 79 -6.13 -2.85 -7.97
CA ALA A 79 -6.08 -1.44 -7.56
C ALA A 79 -6.91 -0.56 -8.50
N THR A 80 -6.68 -0.71 -9.80
CA THR A 80 -7.41 0.05 -10.82
C THR A 80 -8.90 -0.27 -10.77
N ALA A 81 -9.27 -1.55 -10.72
CA ALA A 81 -10.66 -1.97 -10.66
C ALA A 81 -11.40 -1.41 -9.45
N VAL A 82 -10.80 -1.48 -8.25
CA VAL A 82 -11.42 -0.99 -7.01
C VAL A 82 -11.53 0.53 -7.00
N VAL A 83 -10.50 1.26 -7.44
CA VAL A 83 -10.54 2.73 -7.52
C VAL A 83 -11.59 3.18 -8.53
N VAL A 84 -11.67 2.55 -9.70
CA VAL A 84 -12.70 2.87 -10.71
C VAL A 84 -14.09 2.58 -10.16
N MET A 85 -14.30 1.44 -9.51
CA MET A 85 -15.59 1.11 -8.89
C MET A 85 -15.98 2.12 -7.81
N PHE A 86 -15.02 2.56 -6.99
CA PHE A 86 -15.25 3.56 -5.94
C PHE A 86 -15.65 4.92 -6.53
N LEU A 87 -15.00 5.37 -7.60
CA LEU A 87 -15.28 6.68 -8.22
C LEU A 87 -16.56 6.72 -9.06
N VAL A 88 -17.12 5.55 -9.40
CA VAL A 88 -18.33 5.44 -10.25
C VAL A 88 -19.56 5.06 -9.43
N ALA A 89 -19.38 4.60 -8.19
CA ALA A 89 -20.46 4.22 -7.27
C ALA A 89 -21.15 5.44 -6.65
#